data_AF-A0A7K9U3Z9-F1
#
_entry.id   AF-A0A7K9U3Z9-F1
#
_cell.length_a   1.000
_cell.length_b   1.000
_cell.length_c   1.000
_cell.angle_alpha   90.00
_cell.angle_beta   90.00
_cell.angle_gamma   90.00
#
_symmetry.space_group_name_H-M   'P 1'
#
loop_
_entity.id
_entity.type
_entity.pdbx_description
1 polymer ?
#
loop_
_entity_poly.entity_id
_entity_poly.type
_entity_poly.pdbx_seq_one_letter_code
_entity_poly.pdbx_strand_id
1 'polypeptide(L)'
;QLLCEDVNVERFFPVLYPKASQLIVAFDEHVISNNFKFGVIYQKPGQTTEEEVFSNTEESLGFLEFLDFLGDKIQLQDFRGFRGGLDVTRGQTGTESVYTNFRGKEIMFHVSTKLPFTEGDSQQLQRKRHIGNDIVAIIFQDESTPFVPDMIASNFLHAYVVVQLTHGTTGDTLYKVN
;
A
#
# COMPACT_ATOMS: atom_id res chain seq x y z
N GLN A 1 -32.35 -14.84 21.28
CA GLN A 1 -32.33 -13.48 20.71
C GLN A 1 -32.49 -13.62 19.21
N LEU A 2 -33.50 -12.99 18.61
CA LEU A 2 -33.66 -12.93 17.15
C LEU A 2 -32.64 -11.93 16.58
N LEU A 3 -32.15 -12.17 15.36
CA LEU A 3 -30.99 -11.46 14.79
C LEU A 3 -31.26 -10.01 14.36
N CYS A 4 -32.49 -9.65 13.99
CA CYS A 4 -32.85 -8.30 13.56
C CYS A 4 -34.34 -8.03 13.86
N GLU A 5 -34.62 -7.05 14.72
CA GLU A 5 -35.98 -6.70 15.18
C GLU A 5 -36.74 -5.86 14.14
N ASP A 6 -36.04 -5.25 13.19
CA ASP A 6 -36.62 -4.39 12.14
C ASP A 6 -37.27 -5.19 10.98
N VAL A 7 -37.09 -6.53 10.97
CA VAL A 7 -37.65 -7.37 9.91
C VAL A 7 -39.14 -7.59 10.15
N ASN A 8 -39.98 -6.86 9.44
CA ASN A 8 -41.45 -7.00 9.49
C ASN A 8 -41.98 -7.66 8.20
N VAL A 9 -42.04 -8.99 8.18
CA VAL A 9 -42.57 -9.77 7.06
C VAL A 9 -43.52 -10.87 7.56
N GLU A 10 -44.58 -11.15 6.81
CA GLU A 10 -45.58 -12.16 7.21
C GLU A 10 -45.05 -13.60 7.13
N ARG A 11 -44.10 -13.89 6.22
CA ARG A 11 -43.48 -15.21 6.06
C ARG A 11 -42.20 -15.16 5.25
N PHE A 12 -41.37 -16.20 5.41
CA PHE A 12 -40.22 -16.49 4.55
C PHE A 12 -40.54 -17.61 3.56
N PHE A 13 -39.78 -17.68 2.46
CA PHE A 13 -39.90 -18.74 1.46
C PHE A 13 -38.61 -19.57 1.41
N PRO A 14 -38.71 -20.90 1.23
CA PRO A 14 -37.53 -21.76 1.16
C PRO A 14 -36.74 -21.50 -0.12
N VAL A 15 -35.42 -21.46 0.00
CA VAL A 15 -34.51 -21.38 -1.15
C VAL A 15 -34.30 -22.78 -1.72
N LEU A 16 -34.91 -23.05 -2.88
CA LEU A 16 -34.94 -24.39 -3.49
C LEU A 16 -33.90 -24.59 -4.61
N TYR A 17 -33.17 -23.54 -4.98
CA TYR A 17 -32.21 -23.61 -6.08
C TYR A 17 -30.94 -24.38 -5.67
N PRO A 18 -30.56 -25.47 -6.38
CA PRO A 18 -29.45 -26.34 -5.96
C PRO A 18 -28.08 -25.65 -5.82
N LYS A 19 -27.85 -24.54 -6.53
CA LYS A 19 -26.60 -23.76 -6.42
C LYS A 19 -26.73 -22.51 -5.54
N ALA A 20 -27.83 -22.36 -4.81
CA ALA A 20 -28.05 -21.18 -3.98
C ALA A 20 -26.98 -20.98 -2.92
N SER A 21 -26.49 -22.06 -2.30
CA SER A 21 -25.41 -21.98 -1.31
C SER A 21 -24.14 -21.35 -1.89
N GLN A 22 -23.77 -21.68 -3.13
CA GLN A 22 -22.60 -21.10 -3.80
C GLN A 22 -22.79 -19.60 -4.06
N LEU A 23 -24.00 -19.19 -4.45
CA LEU A 23 -24.32 -17.78 -4.68
C LEU A 23 -24.36 -16.97 -3.38
N ILE A 24 -24.90 -17.55 -2.31
CA ILE A 24 -24.92 -16.92 -0.98
C ILE A 24 -23.50 -16.75 -0.46
N VAL A 25 -22.65 -17.78 -0.55
CA VAL A 25 -21.23 -17.66 -0.14
C VAL A 25 -20.50 -16.61 -0.97
N ALA A 26 -20.67 -16.60 -2.30
CA ALA A 26 -20.08 -15.57 -3.15
C ALA A 26 -20.59 -14.16 -2.80
N PHE A 27 -21.86 -14.05 -2.41
CA PHE A 27 -22.43 -12.81 -1.90
C PHE A 27 -21.93 -12.47 -0.49
N ASP A 28 -21.65 -13.40 0.39
CA ASP A 28 -21.08 -13.05 1.71
C ASP A 28 -19.61 -12.63 1.58
N GLU A 29 -18.86 -13.30 0.70
CA GLU A 29 -17.43 -13.07 0.50
C GLU A 29 -17.10 -11.91 -0.45
N HIS A 30 -18.10 -11.28 -1.10
CA HIS A 30 -17.84 -10.21 -2.09
C HIS A 30 -17.08 -8.99 -1.51
N VAL A 31 -17.14 -8.80 -0.19
CA VAL A 31 -16.41 -7.74 0.52
C VAL A 31 -14.99 -8.14 0.93
N ILE A 32 -14.63 -9.42 0.82
CA ILE A 32 -13.31 -9.94 1.20
C ILE A 32 -12.35 -9.71 0.03
N SER A 33 -11.46 -8.73 0.18
CA SER A 33 -10.32 -8.61 -0.73
C SER A 33 -9.16 -9.48 -0.27
N ASN A 34 -8.61 -10.27 -1.19
CA ASN A 34 -7.34 -10.99 -0.99
C ASN A 34 -6.15 -10.21 -1.54
N ASN A 35 -6.39 -9.09 -2.20
CA ASN A 35 -5.38 -8.30 -2.87
C ASN A 35 -5.31 -6.90 -2.25
N PHE A 36 -4.11 -6.49 -1.85
CA PHE A 36 -3.88 -5.21 -1.20
C PHE A 36 -2.76 -4.45 -1.89
N LYS A 37 -2.86 -3.14 -1.88
CA LYS A 37 -1.85 -2.22 -2.37
C LYS A 37 -1.63 -1.10 -1.36
N PHE A 38 -0.36 -0.80 -1.12
CA PHE A 38 0.05 0.18 -0.12
C PHE A 38 1.13 1.09 -0.69
N GLY A 39 1.01 2.38 -0.44
CA GLY A 39 2.08 3.32 -0.74
C GLY A 39 3.26 3.13 0.19
N VAL A 40 4.48 3.32 -0.31
CA VAL A 40 5.68 3.46 0.54
C VAL A 40 6.39 4.73 0.10
N ILE A 41 6.50 5.69 1.01
CA ILE A 41 7.10 7.00 0.76
C ILE A 41 8.32 7.14 1.67
N TYR A 42 9.46 7.42 1.07
CA TYR A 42 10.67 7.77 1.79
C TYR A 42 10.69 9.28 2.09
N GLN A 43 10.79 9.65 3.37
CA GLN A 43 10.90 11.02 3.84
C GLN A 43 12.29 11.26 4.41
N LYS A 44 13.08 12.10 3.73
CA LYS A 44 14.41 12.52 4.17
C LYS A 44 14.30 13.56 5.29
N PRO A 45 15.36 13.74 6.10
CA PRO A 45 15.37 14.72 7.19
C PRO A 45 14.98 16.12 6.71
N GLY A 46 14.02 16.73 7.38
CA GLY A 46 13.56 18.10 7.12
C GLY A 46 12.58 18.27 5.95
N GLN A 47 12.25 17.21 5.20
CA GLN A 47 11.23 17.28 4.16
C GLN A 47 9.84 17.41 4.77
N THR A 48 9.08 18.43 4.35
CA THR A 48 7.77 18.78 4.92
C THR A 48 6.70 19.04 3.86
N THR A 49 7.04 18.88 2.58
CA THR A 49 6.11 19.08 1.47
C THR A 49 5.94 17.81 0.63
N GLU A 50 4.78 17.71 -0.04
CA GLU A 50 4.47 16.63 -0.98
C GLU A 50 5.53 16.51 -2.09
N GLU A 51 5.92 17.65 -2.67
CA GLU A 51 6.92 17.74 -3.75
C GLU A 51 8.26 17.15 -3.32
N GLU A 52 8.74 17.49 -2.11
CA GLU A 52 10.03 17.00 -1.61
C GLU A 52 10.05 15.47 -1.47
N VAL A 53 9.02 14.89 -0.85
CA VAL A 53 9.01 13.45 -0.57
C VAL A 53 8.80 12.61 -1.83
N PHE A 54 7.98 13.08 -2.78
CA PHE A 54 7.80 12.38 -4.05
C PHE A 54 8.96 12.60 -5.02
N SER A 55 9.80 13.61 -4.84
CA SER A 55 10.97 13.86 -5.69
C SER A 55 12.20 13.02 -5.31
N ASN A 56 12.15 12.25 -4.23
CA ASN A 56 13.28 11.41 -3.80
C ASN A 56 13.60 10.31 -4.82
N THR A 57 14.83 10.30 -5.34
CA THR A 57 15.33 9.27 -6.28
C THR A 57 16.39 8.37 -5.67
N GLU A 58 17.05 8.82 -4.61
CA GLU A 58 18.07 8.06 -3.89
C GLU A 58 17.45 7.31 -2.71
N GLU A 59 17.94 6.09 -2.50
CA GLU A 59 17.53 5.20 -1.40
C GLU A 59 18.67 5.12 -0.38
N SER A 60 18.38 5.31 0.92
CA SER A 60 19.37 5.08 1.98
C SER A 60 19.55 3.59 2.24
N LEU A 61 20.65 3.22 2.91
CA LEU A 61 20.85 1.83 3.34
C LEU A 61 19.75 1.35 4.29
N GLY A 62 19.31 2.22 5.21
CA GLY A 62 18.20 1.92 6.11
C GLY A 62 16.89 1.70 5.39
N PHE A 63 16.61 2.50 4.36
CA PHE A 63 15.41 2.32 3.54
C PHE A 63 15.47 1.04 2.71
N LEU A 64 16.64 0.72 2.12
CA LEU A 64 16.84 -0.54 1.40
C LEU A 64 16.62 -1.77 2.29
N GLU A 65 17.22 -1.78 3.48
CA GLU A 65 17.05 -2.85 4.48
C GLU A 65 15.59 -2.99 4.89
N PHE A 66 14.89 -1.88 5.09
CA PHE A 66 13.46 -1.88 5.40
C PHE A 66 12.60 -2.43 4.26
N LEU A 67 12.92 -2.09 3.00
CA LEU A 67 12.22 -2.62 1.83
C LEU A 67 12.41 -4.13 1.69
N ASP A 68 13.63 -4.64 1.95
CA ASP A 68 13.92 -6.08 1.96
C ASP A 68 13.18 -6.79 3.11
N PHE A 69 12.98 -6.11 4.25
CA PHE A 69 12.16 -6.62 5.34
C PHE A 69 10.65 -6.67 4.99
N LEU A 70 10.13 -5.70 4.22
CA LEU A 70 8.72 -5.63 3.86
C LEU A 70 8.27 -6.77 2.93
N GLY A 71 9.16 -7.25 2.06
CA GLY A 71 8.82 -8.30 1.11
C GLY A 71 9.90 -8.56 0.07
N ASP A 72 9.55 -9.38 -0.91
CA ASP A 72 10.43 -9.74 -1.99
C ASP A 72 10.51 -8.62 -3.03
N LYS A 73 11.73 -8.24 -3.39
CA LYS A 73 11.98 -7.40 -4.57
C LYS A 73 11.69 -8.20 -5.84
N ILE A 74 10.74 -7.74 -6.65
CA ILE A 74 10.31 -8.40 -7.89
C ILE A 74 10.60 -7.53 -9.10
N GLN A 75 10.88 -8.16 -10.24
CA GLN A 75 10.87 -7.49 -11.54
C GLN A 75 9.43 -7.38 -12.02
N LEU A 76 9.04 -6.20 -12.52
CA LEU A 76 7.68 -5.96 -13.01
C LEU A 76 7.43 -6.61 -14.36
N GLN A 77 8.44 -6.69 -15.23
CA GLN A 77 8.31 -7.34 -16.53
C GLN A 77 7.88 -8.80 -16.34
N ASP A 78 6.76 -9.18 -16.96
CA ASP A 78 6.17 -10.52 -16.93
C ASP A 78 5.81 -11.04 -15.53
N PHE A 79 5.69 -10.16 -14.53
CA PHE A 79 5.25 -10.52 -13.18
C PHE A 79 3.82 -11.09 -13.21
N ARG A 80 3.63 -12.23 -12.53
CA ARG A 80 2.38 -13.02 -12.60
C ARG A 80 1.47 -12.90 -11.37
N GLY A 81 1.94 -12.25 -10.30
CA GLY A 81 1.12 -12.02 -9.10
C GLY A 81 0.21 -10.79 -9.22
N PHE A 82 -0.44 -10.43 -8.13
CA PHE A 82 -1.24 -9.20 -8.06
C PHE A 82 -0.39 -7.95 -8.35
N ARG A 83 -0.64 -7.29 -9.49
CA ARG A 83 0.17 -6.16 -9.97
C ARG A 83 -0.12 -4.81 -9.32
N GLY A 84 -1.15 -4.67 -8.48
CA GLY A 84 -1.47 -3.39 -7.81
C GLY A 84 -1.85 -2.20 -8.71
N GLY A 85 -1.95 -2.40 -10.03
CA GLY A 85 -2.11 -1.32 -11.01
C GLY A 85 -0.80 -0.87 -11.68
N LEU A 86 0.32 -1.51 -11.36
CA LEU A 86 1.60 -1.34 -12.04
C LEU A 86 1.57 -2.01 -13.43
N ASP A 87 2.41 -1.50 -14.33
CA ASP A 87 2.61 -2.03 -15.67
C ASP A 87 3.65 -3.16 -15.65
N VAL A 88 3.21 -4.34 -16.07
CA VAL A 88 4.03 -5.56 -16.15
C VAL A 88 4.44 -5.92 -17.59
N THR A 89 4.11 -5.05 -18.55
CA THR A 89 4.23 -5.34 -19.99
C THR A 89 5.11 -4.37 -20.76
N ARG A 90 5.10 -3.08 -20.42
CA ARG A 90 5.81 -2.02 -21.17
C ARG A 90 6.80 -1.22 -20.31
N GLY A 91 6.95 -1.55 -19.03
CA GLY A 91 7.87 -0.88 -18.10
C GLY A 91 7.52 0.58 -17.79
N GLN A 92 6.25 0.99 -17.95
CA GLN A 92 5.84 2.39 -17.75
C GLN A 92 5.76 2.83 -16.28
N THR A 93 5.85 1.91 -15.33
CA THR A 93 5.73 2.18 -13.89
C THR A 93 6.98 1.72 -13.13
N GLY A 94 8.14 1.78 -13.76
CA GLY A 94 9.40 1.29 -13.21
C GLY A 94 9.71 -0.14 -13.66
N THR A 95 10.87 -0.63 -13.25
CA THR A 95 11.36 -1.98 -13.60
C THR A 95 11.15 -2.99 -12.48
N GLU A 96 11.11 -2.53 -11.23
CA GLU A 96 10.99 -3.37 -10.05
C GLU A 96 10.02 -2.77 -9.02
N SER A 97 9.53 -3.61 -8.11
CA SER A 97 8.84 -3.17 -6.90
C SER A 97 9.06 -4.17 -5.75
N VAL A 98 8.42 -3.94 -4.61
CA VAL A 98 8.36 -4.87 -3.48
C VAL A 98 6.98 -5.52 -3.43
N TYR A 99 6.96 -6.82 -3.20
CA TYR A 99 5.76 -7.64 -3.18
C TYR A 99 5.86 -8.71 -2.10
N THR A 100 4.75 -9.09 -1.47
CA THR A 100 4.74 -10.24 -0.57
C THR A 100 3.41 -10.98 -0.59
N ASN A 101 3.45 -12.28 -0.29
CA ASN A 101 2.26 -13.05 0.04
C ASN A 101 2.21 -13.23 1.56
N PHE A 102 1.27 -12.54 2.21
CA PHE A 102 1.10 -12.62 3.66
C PHE A 102 -0.23 -13.28 4.01
N ARG A 103 -0.15 -14.49 4.58
CA ARG A 103 -1.33 -15.28 5.02
C ARG A 103 -2.35 -15.49 3.89
N GLY A 104 -1.86 -15.77 2.68
CA GLY A 104 -2.72 -16.01 1.50
C GLY A 104 -3.23 -14.73 0.85
N LYS A 105 -2.77 -13.55 1.27
CA LYS A 105 -3.10 -12.25 0.67
C LYS A 105 -1.91 -11.75 -0.14
N GLU A 106 -2.17 -11.34 -1.37
CA GLU A 106 -1.17 -10.74 -2.24
C GLU A 106 -1.07 -9.24 -1.95
N ILE A 107 0.13 -8.75 -1.66
CA ILE A 107 0.39 -7.36 -1.30
C ILE A 107 1.41 -6.76 -2.28
N MET A 108 0.99 -5.75 -3.03
CA MET A 108 1.86 -4.95 -3.89
C MET A 108 2.19 -3.62 -3.22
N PHE A 109 3.47 -3.29 -3.09
CA PHE A 109 3.88 -1.98 -2.60
C PHE A 109 4.11 -1.01 -3.77
N HIS A 110 3.61 0.21 -3.65
CA HIS A 110 3.93 1.32 -4.54
C HIS A 110 5.06 2.13 -3.91
N VAL A 111 6.31 1.73 -4.18
CA VAL A 111 7.49 2.37 -3.59
C VAL A 111 7.86 3.63 -4.37
N SER A 112 7.83 4.80 -3.72
CA SER A 112 7.99 6.10 -4.39
C SER A 112 9.28 6.19 -5.21
N THR A 113 10.39 5.69 -4.68
CA THR A 113 11.71 5.70 -5.33
C THR A 113 11.82 4.73 -6.52
N LYS A 114 10.98 3.68 -6.56
CA LYS A 114 10.97 2.67 -7.65
C LYS A 114 9.99 3.02 -8.77
N LEU A 115 9.09 3.97 -8.52
CA LEU A 115 8.23 4.56 -9.54
C LEU A 115 9.00 5.60 -10.37
N PRO A 116 8.64 5.78 -11.66
CA PRO A 116 9.36 6.70 -12.54
C PRO A 116 9.40 8.12 -11.98
N PHE A 117 10.58 8.73 -12.02
CA PHE A 117 10.77 10.14 -11.75
C PHE A 117 10.58 10.92 -13.05
N THR A 118 9.88 12.07 -12.98
CA THR A 118 9.68 12.95 -14.15
C THR A 118 10.35 14.29 -13.88
N GLU A 119 11.42 14.61 -14.61
CA GLU A 119 12.11 15.90 -14.47
C GLU A 119 11.18 17.07 -14.85
N GLY A 120 11.15 18.11 -14.02
CA GLY A 120 10.29 19.29 -14.22
C GLY A 120 8.83 19.13 -13.78
N ASP A 121 8.42 17.95 -13.33
CA ASP A 121 7.09 17.73 -12.72
C ASP A 121 7.18 17.82 -11.19
N SER A 122 6.95 19.00 -10.62
CA SER A 122 6.99 19.19 -9.16
C SER A 122 5.96 18.33 -8.40
N GLN A 123 4.87 17.92 -9.04
CA GLN A 123 3.86 17.07 -8.41
C GLN A 123 4.16 15.57 -8.54
N GLN A 124 5.16 15.19 -9.35
CA GLN A 124 5.52 13.80 -9.66
C GLN A 124 4.28 12.94 -9.91
N LEU A 125 3.44 13.35 -10.86
CA LEU A 125 2.11 12.77 -11.12
C LEU A 125 2.18 11.27 -11.39
N GLN A 126 3.26 10.77 -11.99
CA GLN A 126 3.47 9.34 -12.21
C GLN A 126 3.58 8.55 -10.90
N ARG A 127 4.15 9.14 -9.85
CA ARG A 127 4.24 8.52 -8.52
C ARG A 127 2.93 8.71 -7.76
N LYS A 128 2.42 9.94 -7.77
CA LYS A 128 1.20 10.33 -7.06
C LYS A 128 -0.04 9.59 -7.55
N ARG A 129 -0.18 9.31 -8.84
CA ARG A 129 -1.34 8.56 -9.37
C ARG A 129 -1.43 7.11 -8.85
N HIS A 130 -0.32 6.54 -8.39
CA HIS A 130 -0.31 5.19 -7.81
C HIS A 130 -0.51 5.30 -6.30
N ILE A 131 0.42 5.96 -5.60
CA ILE A 131 0.42 6.07 -4.14
C ILE A 131 -0.79 6.88 -3.62
N GLY A 132 -1.11 7.98 -4.27
CA GLY A 132 -2.24 8.83 -3.93
C GLY A 132 -3.61 8.19 -4.23
N ASN A 133 -3.67 7.03 -4.89
CA ASN A 133 -4.88 6.23 -5.08
C ASN A 133 -4.89 4.96 -4.21
N ASP A 134 -3.98 4.85 -3.25
CA ASP A 134 -4.02 3.83 -2.20
C ASP A 134 -4.81 4.34 -0.99
N ILE A 135 -5.24 3.42 -0.13
CA ILE A 135 -5.98 3.74 1.09
C ILE A 135 -5.04 4.00 2.25
N VAL A 136 -3.95 3.22 2.32
CA VAL A 136 -2.94 3.27 3.39
C VAL A 136 -1.56 3.43 2.77
N ALA A 137 -0.72 4.27 3.37
CA ALA A 137 0.68 4.42 3.01
C ALA A 137 1.61 4.29 4.21
N ILE A 138 2.80 3.75 3.97
CA ILE A 138 3.89 3.70 4.93
C ILE A 138 4.81 4.88 4.65
N ILE A 139 5.15 5.65 5.68
CA ILE A 139 6.15 6.70 5.63
C ILE A 139 7.41 6.18 6.31
N PHE A 140 8.49 6.00 5.55
CA PHE A 140 9.78 5.61 6.10
C PHE A 140 10.65 6.84 6.34
N GLN A 141 11.30 6.91 7.51
CA GLN A 141 12.17 8.00 7.91
C GLN A 141 13.50 7.47 8.44
N ASP A 142 14.63 7.96 7.91
CA ASP A 142 15.95 7.69 8.51
C ASP A 142 16.14 8.45 9.83
N GLU A 143 15.60 9.67 9.91
CA GLU A 143 15.64 10.51 11.10
C GLU A 143 14.25 11.05 11.41
N SER A 144 14.01 11.30 12.70
CA SER A 144 12.75 11.85 13.19
C SER A 144 12.39 13.14 12.44
N THR A 145 11.37 13.06 11.59
CA THR A 145 10.86 14.19 10.81
C THR A 145 9.36 14.33 11.08
N PRO A 146 8.84 15.53 11.35
CA PRO A 146 7.40 15.72 11.50
C PRO A 146 6.67 15.26 10.23
N PHE A 147 5.61 14.47 10.42
CA PHE A 147 4.71 14.07 9.37
C PHE A 147 3.27 14.30 9.83
N VAL A 148 2.46 14.91 8.98
CA VAL A 148 1.01 15.01 9.18
C VAL A 148 0.30 14.61 7.88
N PRO A 149 -0.87 13.95 7.95
CA PRO A 149 -1.62 13.52 6.76
C PRO A 149 -1.83 14.62 5.71
N ASP A 150 -2.08 15.86 6.15
CA ASP A 150 -2.30 17.03 5.29
C ASP A 150 -1.11 17.37 4.38
N MET A 151 0.08 16.81 4.64
CA MET A 151 1.25 16.97 3.77
C MET A 151 1.07 16.31 2.40
N ILE A 152 0.19 15.32 2.27
CA ILE A 152 -0.06 14.62 0.99
C ILE A 152 -1.51 14.83 0.60
N ALA A 153 -1.72 15.51 -0.53
CA ALA A 153 -3.06 15.83 -1.02
C ALA A 153 -3.64 14.64 -1.79
N SER A 154 -4.52 13.87 -1.14
CA SER A 154 -5.26 12.77 -1.74
C SER A 154 -6.65 12.62 -1.12
N ASN A 155 -7.64 12.24 -1.95
CA ASN A 155 -8.99 11.86 -1.48
C ASN A 155 -9.09 10.38 -1.10
N PHE A 156 -8.03 9.59 -1.35
CA PHE A 156 -8.03 8.14 -1.14
C PHE A 156 -7.16 7.71 0.03
N LEU A 157 -6.05 8.42 0.30
CA LEU A 157 -5.22 8.12 1.46
C LEU A 157 -5.93 8.54 2.74
N HIS A 158 -6.25 7.56 3.59
CA HIS A 158 -6.97 7.77 4.85
C HIS A 158 -6.15 7.40 6.08
N ALA A 159 -5.10 6.59 5.93
CA ALA A 159 -4.26 6.17 7.05
C ALA A 159 -2.79 6.11 6.64
N TYR A 160 -1.92 6.40 7.62
CA TYR A 160 -0.48 6.36 7.48
C TYR A 160 0.14 5.56 8.60
N VAL A 161 1.20 4.81 8.30
CA VAL A 161 2.04 4.15 9.29
C VAL A 161 3.43 4.76 9.18
N VAL A 162 3.88 5.47 10.22
CA VAL A 162 5.20 6.12 10.19
C VAL A 162 6.21 5.18 10.82
N VAL A 163 7.19 4.74 10.04
CA VAL A 163 8.29 3.86 10.47
C VAL A 163 9.58 4.67 10.45
N GLN A 164 10.13 4.91 11.62
CA GLN A 164 11.37 5.64 11.79
C GLN A 164 12.50 4.67 12.17
N LEU A 165 13.60 4.72 11.43
CA LEU A 165 14.83 4.03 11.76
C LEU A 165 15.41 4.61 13.06
N THR A 166 15.88 3.73 13.91
CA THR A 166 16.61 4.01 15.15
C THR A 166 17.70 2.98 15.34
N HIS A 167 18.74 3.33 16.10
CA HIS A 167 19.82 2.41 16.43
C HIS A 167 19.81 2.11 17.92
N GLY A 168 19.87 0.82 18.26
CA GLY A 168 20.07 0.38 19.64
C GLY A 168 21.45 0.77 20.16
N THR A 169 21.63 0.75 21.49
CA THR A 169 22.91 1.03 22.14
C THR A 169 24.03 0.07 21.72
N THR A 170 23.66 -1.09 21.19
CA THR A 170 24.53 -2.18 20.71
C THR A 170 24.76 -2.15 19.20
N GLY A 171 24.17 -1.19 18.47
CA GLY A 171 24.26 -1.08 17.01
C GLY A 171 23.17 -1.83 16.24
N ASP A 172 22.22 -2.46 16.94
CA ASP A 172 21.10 -3.16 16.32
C ASP A 172 20.14 -2.19 15.61
N THR A 173 19.63 -2.58 14.44
CA THR A 173 18.57 -1.88 13.71
C THR A 173 17.25 -1.98 14.47
N LEU A 174 16.68 -0.86 14.90
CA LEU A 174 15.40 -0.77 15.59
C LEU A 174 14.45 0.15 14.83
N TYR A 175 13.15 -0.15 14.85
CA TYR A 175 12.14 0.70 14.22
C TYR A 175 11.16 1.26 15.26
N LYS A 176 11.04 2.59 15.29
CA LYS A 176 9.97 3.28 16.01
C LYS A 176 8.78 3.42 15.08
N VAL A 177 7.61 2.91 15.49
CA VAL A 177 6.38 2.94 14.68
C VAL A 177 5.35 3.85 15.37
N ASN A 178 4.76 4.79 14.63
CA ASN A 178 3.67 5.66 15.09
C ASN A 178 2.48 5.62 14.13
#